data_AF-A0A2V7DUA1-F1
#
_entry.id   AF-A0A2V7DUA1-F1
#
_cell.length_a   1.000
_cell.length_b   1.000
_cell.length_c   1.000
_cell.angle_alpha   90.00
_cell.angle_beta   90.00
_cell.angle_gamma   90.00
#
_symmetry.space_group_name_H-M   'P 1'
#
loop_
_entity.id
_entity.type
_entity.pdbx_description
1 polymer ?
#
loop_
_entity_poly.entity_id
_entity_poly.type
_entity_poly.pdbx_seq_one_letter_code
_entity_poly.pdbx_strand_id
1 'polypeptide(L)'
;MLPPVYEALKGKDEILIEGHEISYSCNNQLHEYLREDRGVDVGPWRGVGAGYNKFAIESFIDEIAAAQRIDPVAFRLRLLAQNARARTVVEEAAKMADWGRKRPGRGLGVAFSEAWSYVATVAEVSVDRKTGKIRVHNVWAAVDPGIVISPDNVSAQIEGATIFGISHALQERITFDQGVVQQSNFHNYQLLRLADAPDVHVKVISTDNNPTGIGEAGLPPAAPAVANAVAALTGARVRQLPMLPERVLAALRA
;
A
#
# COMPACT_ATOMS: atom_id res chain seq x y z
N MET A 1 -27.19 -10.24 -14.57
CA MET A 1 -27.61 -8.88 -14.95
C MET A 1 -26.67 -7.91 -14.28
N LEU A 2 -26.12 -6.93 -15.00
CA LEU A 2 -25.21 -5.96 -14.39
C LEU A 2 -26.00 -5.05 -13.43
N PRO A 3 -25.44 -4.65 -12.28
CA PRO A 3 -26.10 -3.72 -11.38
C PRO A 3 -26.41 -2.38 -12.09
N PRO A 4 -27.52 -1.70 -11.78
CA PRO A 4 -27.90 -0.42 -12.40
C PRO A 4 -26.80 0.66 -12.32
N VAL A 5 -25.96 0.63 -11.27
CA VAL A 5 -24.82 1.53 -11.13
C VAL A 5 -23.81 1.38 -12.27
N TYR A 6 -23.61 0.17 -12.81
CA TYR A 6 -22.68 -0.08 -13.89
C TYR A 6 -23.14 0.55 -15.21
N GLU A 7 -24.45 0.53 -15.49
CA GLU A 7 -25.04 1.22 -16.64
C GLU A 7 -24.91 2.74 -16.50
N ALA A 8 -25.19 3.27 -15.30
CA ALA A 8 -25.04 4.69 -14.99
C ALA A 8 -23.59 5.18 -15.18
N LEU A 9 -22.61 4.33 -14.89
CA LEU A 9 -21.18 4.58 -15.06
C LEU A 9 -20.65 4.27 -16.47
N LYS A 10 -21.54 4.11 -17.45
CA LYS A 10 -21.21 3.82 -18.87
C LYS A 10 -20.34 2.57 -19.02
N GLY A 11 -20.62 1.55 -18.21
CA GLY A 11 -19.89 0.30 -18.22
C GLY A 11 -18.53 0.36 -17.55
N LYS A 12 -18.30 1.29 -16.62
CA LYS A 12 -17.12 1.30 -15.74
C LYS A 12 -17.46 0.64 -14.40
N ASP A 13 -16.58 -0.24 -13.95
CA ASP A 13 -16.61 -0.81 -12.61
C ASP A 13 -15.77 0.06 -11.67
N GLU A 14 -16.37 1.10 -11.07
CA GLU A 14 -15.67 2.02 -10.17
C GLU A 14 -15.04 1.33 -8.97
N ILE A 15 -15.63 0.23 -8.49
CA ILE A 15 -15.09 -0.57 -7.38
C ILE A 15 -13.76 -1.19 -7.80
N LEU A 16 -13.71 -1.80 -8.99
CA LEU A 16 -12.50 -2.45 -9.49
C LEU A 16 -11.42 -1.42 -9.86
N ILE A 17 -11.78 -0.34 -10.53
CA ILE A 17 -10.78 0.62 -11.00
C ILE A 17 -10.37 1.62 -9.92
N GLU A 18 -10.96 1.66 -8.73
CA GLU A 18 -10.60 2.66 -7.71
C GLU A 18 -9.08 2.74 -7.47
N GLY A 19 -8.54 3.95 -7.33
CA GLY A 19 -7.11 4.19 -7.13
C GLY A 19 -6.21 3.91 -8.34
N HIS A 20 -6.77 3.63 -9.53
CA HIS A 20 -6.02 3.51 -10.79
C HIS A 20 -5.36 4.82 -11.23
N GLU A 21 -6.00 5.96 -10.98
CA GLU A 21 -5.49 7.26 -11.37
C GLU A 21 -4.18 7.59 -10.63
N ILE A 22 -3.23 8.14 -11.38
CA ILE A 22 -1.91 8.51 -10.88
C ILE A 22 -1.88 10.03 -10.72
N SER A 23 -1.78 10.52 -9.48
CA SER A 23 -1.70 11.95 -9.15
C SER A 23 -0.30 12.56 -9.32
N TYR A 24 0.70 11.74 -9.63
CA TYR A 24 2.00 12.23 -10.07
C TYR A 24 1.88 13.00 -11.39
N SER A 25 2.84 13.88 -11.66
CA SER A 25 2.95 14.63 -12.93
C SER A 25 3.27 13.72 -14.13
N CYS A 26 2.28 12.91 -14.52
CA CYS A 26 2.27 12.03 -15.67
C CYS A 26 1.09 12.46 -16.57
N ASN A 27 1.39 13.31 -17.57
CA ASN A 27 0.36 13.94 -18.39
C ASN A 27 -0.37 12.95 -19.32
N ASN A 28 0.27 11.83 -19.66
CA ASN A 28 -0.28 10.85 -20.58
C ASN A 28 -0.55 9.57 -19.81
N GLN A 29 -1.83 9.27 -19.57
CA GLN A 29 -2.26 8.06 -18.88
C GLN A 29 -3.28 7.33 -19.73
N LEU A 30 -3.14 6.01 -19.81
CA LEU A 30 -4.13 5.11 -20.38
C LEU A 30 -4.50 4.11 -19.31
N HIS A 31 -5.80 3.98 -19.06
CA HIS A 31 -6.35 3.10 -18.05
C HIS A 31 -7.35 2.17 -18.69
N GLU A 32 -7.06 0.88 -18.62
CA GLU A 32 -7.89 -0.18 -19.18
C GLU A 32 -8.13 -1.21 -18.08
N TYR A 33 -9.33 -1.77 -18.07
CA TYR A 33 -9.65 -2.88 -17.19
C TYR A 33 -10.38 -3.95 -17.97
N LEU A 34 -10.10 -5.19 -17.60
CA LEU A 34 -10.79 -6.37 -18.13
C LEU A 34 -11.49 -7.04 -16.96
N ARG A 35 -12.81 -7.12 -17.03
CA ARG A 35 -13.58 -7.94 -16.11
C ARG A 35 -13.52 -9.39 -16.57
N GLU A 36 -13.05 -10.26 -15.68
CA GLU A 36 -13.01 -11.70 -15.89
C GLU A 36 -13.94 -12.37 -14.86
N ASP A 37 -14.93 -13.12 -15.34
CA ASP A 37 -15.75 -13.97 -14.47
C ASP A 37 -15.01 -15.28 -14.20
N ARG A 38 -14.65 -15.49 -12.93
CA ARG A 38 -13.92 -16.69 -12.48
C ARG A 38 -14.78 -17.65 -11.67
N GLY A 39 -16.10 -17.47 -11.64
CA GLY A 39 -17.01 -18.32 -10.86
C GLY A 39 -16.82 -18.19 -9.34
N VAL A 40 -16.24 -17.09 -8.88
CA VAL A 40 -16.06 -16.76 -7.46
C VAL A 40 -16.69 -15.40 -7.21
N ASP A 41 -17.56 -15.34 -6.20
CA ASP A 41 -18.15 -14.08 -5.76
C ASP A 41 -17.08 -13.23 -5.06
N VAL A 42 -16.88 -12.02 -5.57
CA VAL A 42 -16.00 -11.01 -4.99
C VAL A 42 -16.80 -9.77 -4.62
N GLY A 43 -16.30 -9.00 -3.66
CA GLY A 43 -16.96 -7.79 -3.19
C GLY A 43 -15.96 -6.76 -2.67
N PRO A 44 -16.46 -5.59 -2.23
CA PRO A 44 -15.61 -4.57 -1.65
C PRO A 44 -14.93 -5.12 -0.39
N TRP A 45 -13.61 -5.04 -0.40
CA TRP A 45 -12.73 -5.25 0.74
C TRP A 45 -12.10 -3.89 1.07
N ARG A 46 -11.66 -3.66 2.31
CA ARG A 46 -11.16 -2.34 2.73
C ARG A 46 -10.09 -1.83 1.77
N GLY A 47 -10.25 -0.62 1.23
CA GLY A 47 -9.35 -0.06 0.22
C GLY A 47 -9.72 -0.43 -1.23
N VAL A 48 -10.78 -1.21 -1.42
CA VAL A 48 -11.46 -1.50 -2.69
C VAL A 48 -10.47 -1.79 -3.82
N GLY A 49 -10.53 -1.07 -4.96
CA GLY A 49 -9.54 -1.17 -6.03
C GLY A 49 -8.17 -0.58 -5.67
N ALA A 50 -8.16 0.45 -4.82
CA ALA A 50 -6.96 1.21 -4.51
C ALA A 50 -5.87 0.35 -3.85
N GLY A 51 -6.24 -0.68 -3.08
CA GLY A 51 -5.29 -1.60 -2.44
C GLY A 51 -4.31 -2.23 -3.43
N TYR A 52 -4.80 -2.92 -4.45
CA TYR A 52 -3.94 -3.59 -5.44
C TYR A 52 -3.45 -2.65 -6.54
N ASN A 53 -4.23 -1.64 -6.93
CA ASN A 53 -3.80 -0.66 -7.93
C ASN A 53 -2.62 0.16 -7.40
N LYS A 54 -2.67 0.65 -6.15
CA LYS A 54 -1.54 1.36 -5.55
C LYS A 54 -0.35 0.45 -5.28
N PHE A 55 -0.55 -0.83 -4.97
CA PHE A 55 0.57 -1.78 -4.92
C PHE A 55 1.33 -1.82 -6.25
N ALA A 56 0.63 -1.97 -7.38
CA ALA A 56 1.27 -2.00 -8.70
C ALA A 56 1.93 -0.66 -9.05
N ILE A 57 1.20 0.46 -8.89
CA ILE A 57 1.68 1.81 -9.23
C ILE A 57 2.90 2.19 -8.39
N GLU A 58 2.82 2.10 -7.06
CA GLU A 58 3.89 2.56 -6.16
C GLU A 58 5.12 1.66 -6.19
N SER A 59 4.96 0.37 -6.48
CA SER A 59 6.10 -0.52 -6.74
C SER A 59 6.81 -0.11 -8.04
N PHE A 60 6.04 0.19 -9.09
CA PHE A 60 6.61 0.60 -10.38
C PHE A 60 7.27 1.97 -10.32
N ILE A 61 6.68 2.93 -9.61
CA ILE A 61 7.29 4.25 -9.34
C ILE A 61 8.64 4.10 -8.64
N ASP A 62 8.75 3.18 -7.68
CA ASP A 62 10.01 2.88 -7.01
C ASP A 62 11.03 2.20 -7.94
N GLU A 63 10.59 1.32 -8.84
CA GLU A 63 11.43 0.74 -9.88
C GLU A 63 11.97 1.80 -10.85
N ILE A 64 11.15 2.78 -11.24
CA ILE A 64 11.60 3.91 -12.07
C ILE A 64 12.63 4.76 -11.32
N ALA A 65 12.39 5.07 -10.05
CA ALA A 65 13.35 5.79 -9.22
C ALA A 65 14.70 5.06 -9.15
N ALA A 66 14.67 3.75 -8.90
CA ALA A 66 15.85 2.90 -8.87
C ALA A 66 16.58 2.86 -10.23
N ALA A 67 15.86 2.71 -11.34
CA ALA A 67 16.43 2.72 -12.69
C ALA A 67 17.10 4.06 -13.03
N GLN A 68 16.56 5.18 -12.54
CA GLN A 68 17.17 6.51 -12.67
C GLN A 68 18.25 6.80 -11.62
N ARG A 69 18.46 5.90 -10.65
CA ARG A 69 19.36 6.10 -9.50
C ARG A 69 19.02 7.36 -8.69
N ILE A 70 17.74 7.64 -8.55
CA ILE A 70 17.21 8.75 -7.76
C ILE A 70 16.64 8.18 -6.47
N ASP A 71 16.88 8.86 -5.35
CA ASP A 71 16.25 8.51 -4.08
C ASP A 71 14.71 8.47 -4.23
N PRO A 72 14.02 7.42 -3.75
CA PRO A 72 12.60 7.23 -4.03
C PRO A 72 11.69 8.24 -3.31
N VAL A 73 12.13 8.89 -2.23
CA VAL A 73 11.42 10.03 -1.64
C VAL A 73 11.59 11.25 -2.54
N ALA A 74 12.83 11.59 -2.91
CA ALA A 74 13.12 12.72 -3.80
C ALA A 74 12.40 12.59 -5.15
N PHE A 75 12.33 11.37 -5.71
CA PHE A 75 11.63 11.08 -6.95
C PHE A 75 10.14 11.38 -6.84
N ARG A 76 9.47 10.92 -5.77
CA ARG A 76 8.05 11.21 -5.51
C ARG A 76 7.81 12.70 -5.30
N LEU A 77 8.67 13.40 -4.55
CA LEU A 77 8.55 14.84 -4.35
C LEU A 77 8.68 15.63 -5.66
N ARG A 78 9.56 15.20 -6.56
CA ARG A 78 9.67 15.78 -7.91
C ARG A 78 8.39 15.57 -8.72
N LEU A 79 7.83 14.37 -8.69
CA LEU A 79 6.59 14.05 -9.38
C LEU A 79 5.36 14.77 -8.79
N LEU A 80 5.40 15.11 -7.50
CA LEU A 80 4.34 15.84 -6.79
C LEU A 80 4.59 17.36 -6.76
N ALA A 81 5.50 17.90 -7.56
CA ALA A 81 5.91 19.31 -7.49
C ALA A 81 4.75 20.32 -7.49
N GLN A 82 3.65 20.00 -8.16
CA GLN A 82 2.47 20.87 -8.26
C GLN A 82 1.38 20.59 -7.20
N ASN A 83 1.59 19.63 -6.30
CA ASN A 83 0.65 19.26 -5.25
C ASN A 83 1.31 19.38 -3.87
N ALA A 84 1.22 20.59 -3.29
CA ALA A 84 1.85 20.90 -2.01
C ALA A 84 1.39 19.95 -0.88
N ARG A 85 0.10 19.62 -0.81
CA ARG A 85 -0.47 18.72 0.21
C ARG A 85 0.12 17.31 0.14
N ALA A 86 0.16 16.74 -1.07
CA ALA A 86 0.76 15.43 -1.30
C ALA A 86 2.26 15.41 -0.99
N ARG A 87 2.99 16.50 -1.28
CA ARG A 87 4.40 16.63 -0.89
C ARG A 87 4.57 16.64 0.61
N THR A 88 3.76 17.42 1.33
CA THR A 88 3.85 17.54 2.79
C THR A 88 3.71 16.18 3.47
N VAL A 89 2.76 15.33 3.05
CA VAL A 89 2.64 13.98 3.65
C VAL A 89 3.88 13.13 3.38
N VAL A 90 4.45 13.17 2.17
CA VAL A 90 5.68 12.42 1.83
C VAL A 90 6.88 12.92 2.65
N GLU A 91 7.05 14.24 2.77
CA GLU A 91 8.10 14.87 3.57
C GLU A 91 7.98 14.52 5.06
N GLU A 92 6.78 14.60 5.63
CA GLU A 92 6.55 14.27 7.05
C GLU A 92 6.73 12.78 7.35
N ALA A 93 6.27 11.88 6.48
CA ALA A 93 6.50 10.44 6.64
C ALA A 93 8.00 10.10 6.57
N ALA A 94 8.73 10.68 5.62
CA ALA A 94 10.18 10.51 5.50
C ALA A 94 10.93 11.07 6.72
N LYS A 95 10.51 12.25 7.22
CA LYS A 95 11.09 12.88 8.41
C LYS A 95 10.88 12.03 9.66
N MET A 96 9.66 11.57 9.93
CA MET A 96 9.38 10.69 11.07
C MET A 96 10.21 9.40 11.04
N ALA A 97 10.44 8.87 9.83
CA ALA A 97 11.23 7.67 9.62
C ALA A 97 12.75 7.92 9.64
N ASP A 98 13.25 9.11 9.99
CA ASP A 98 14.67 9.48 9.84
C ASP A 98 15.21 9.02 8.47
N TRP A 99 14.52 9.36 7.37
CA TRP A 99 14.87 8.86 6.05
C TRP A 99 16.34 9.19 5.71
N GLY A 100 17.08 8.19 5.19
CA GLY A 100 18.51 8.26 4.94
C GLY A 100 19.41 7.81 6.10
N ARG A 101 18.88 7.66 7.33
CA ARG A 101 19.63 7.05 8.44
C ARG A 101 19.87 5.56 8.14
N LYS A 102 21.15 5.16 8.19
CA LYS A 102 21.54 3.75 8.02
C LYS A 102 21.02 2.90 9.18
N ARG A 103 20.41 1.77 8.85
CA ARG A 103 19.89 0.78 9.79
C ARG A 103 20.43 -0.61 9.42
N PRO A 104 21.50 -1.10 10.06
CA PRO A 104 22.11 -2.38 9.70
C PRO A 104 21.08 -3.53 9.70
N GLY A 105 21.03 -4.28 8.59
CA GLY A 105 20.11 -5.40 8.42
C GLY A 105 18.63 -5.02 8.20
N ARG A 106 18.33 -3.73 8.03
CA ARG A 106 16.96 -3.24 7.79
C ARG A 106 16.90 -2.32 6.57
N GLY A 107 15.81 -2.42 5.82
CA GLY A 107 15.51 -1.56 4.68
C GLY A 107 14.36 -0.63 4.99
N LEU A 108 14.36 0.54 4.35
CA LEU A 108 13.20 1.43 4.31
C LEU A 108 12.61 1.45 2.91
N GLY A 109 11.29 1.53 2.83
CA GLY A 109 10.55 1.72 1.59
C GLY A 109 9.45 2.75 1.79
N VAL A 110 9.22 3.58 0.78
CA VAL A 110 8.18 4.61 0.79
C VAL A 110 7.12 4.30 -0.25
N ALA A 111 5.88 4.64 0.07
CA ALA A 111 4.77 4.68 -0.87
C ALA A 111 3.82 5.84 -0.54
N PHE A 112 3.05 6.25 -1.53
CA PHE A 112 2.06 7.32 -1.43
C PHE A 112 0.71 6.86 -2.00
N SER A 113 -0.36 7.39 -1.44
CA SER A 113 -1.73 7.20 -1.92
C SER A 113 -2.53 8.48 -1.76
N GLU A 114 -3.34 8.75 -2.77
CA GLU A 114 -4.35 9.80 -2.84
C GLU A 114 -5.78 9.23 -2.78
N ALA A 115 -5.93 7.93 -2.56
CA ALA A 115 -7.24 7.32 -2.42
C ALA A 115 -7.91 7.86 -1.13
N TRP A 116 -9.02 8.59 -1.30
CA TRP A 116 -9.78 9.33 -0.28
C TRP A 116 -9.04 10.50 0.39
N SER A 117 -7.88 10.25 0.99
CA SER A 117 -7.02 11.26 1.63
C SER A 117 -5.58 11.10 1.14
N TYR A 118 -4.77 12.16 1.25
CA TYR A 118 -3.34 12.02 0.98
C TYR A 118 -2.67 11.31 2.14
N VAL A 119 -2.05 10.17 1.86
CA VAL A 119 -1.30 9.37 2.83
C VAL A 119 0.04 9.00 2.23
N ALA A 120 1.12 9.21 2.98
CA ALA A 120 2.42 8.64 2.67
C ALA A 120 2.84 7.70 3.80
N THR A 121 3.42 6.56 3.43
CA THR A 121 3.82 5.52 4.36
C THR A 121 5.27 5.15 4.11
N VAL A 122 6.07 5.10 5.17
CA VAL A 122 7.40 4.51 5.18
C VAL A 122 7.39 3.26 6.04
N ALA A 123 7.83 2.12 5.49
CA ALA A 123 7.95 0.87 6.22
C ALA A 123 9.43 0.53 6.47
N GLU A 124 9.75 0.07 7.68
CA GLU A 124 11.05 -0.51 8.03
C GLU A 124 10.94 -2.03 8.13
N VAL A 125 11.74 -2.75 7.34
CA VAL A 125 11.66 -4.21 7.26
C VAL A 125 13.01 -4.89 7.43
N SER A 126 12.99 -6.13 7.90
CA SER A 126 14.10 -7.08 7.73
C SER A 126 13.60 -8.33 6.99
N VAL A 127 14.50 -8.99 6.28
CA VAL A 127 14.22 -10.25 5.56
C VAL A 127 15.16 -11.35 6.04
N ASP A 128 14.61 -12.46 6.51
CA ASP A 128 15.38 -13.68 6.69
C ASP A 128 15.65 -14.30 5.31
N ARG A 129 16.90 -14.21 4.85
CA ARG A 129 17.31 -14.70 3.52
C ARG A 129 17.24 -16.22 3.37
N LYS A 130 17.18 -16.99 4.47
CA LYS A 130 17.07 -18.45 4.43
C LYS A 130 15.63 -18.90 4.28
N THR A 131 14.70 -18.22 4.96
CA THR A 131 13.29 -18.61 4.98
C THR A 131 12.42 -17.78 4.06
N GLY A 132 12.83 -16.57 3.69
CA GLY A 132 12.02 -15.59 2.98
C GLY A 132 11.07 -14.80 3.88
N LYS A 133 11.07 -15.05 5.21
CA LYS A 133 10.16 -14.35 6.13
C LYS A 133 10.52 -12.86 6.20
N ILE A 134 9.54 -12.01 5.93
CA ILE A 134 9.60 -10.56 6.14
C ILE A 134 9.14 -10.26 7.57
N ARG A 135 9.85 -9.36 8.27
CA ARG A 135 9.38 -8.72 9.49
C ARG A 135 9.29 -7.22 9.25
N VAL A 136 8.11 -6.64 9.48
CA VAL A 136 7.92 -5.19 9.52
C VAL A 136 8.12 -4.75 10.98
N HIS A 137 9.05 -3.82 11.21
CA HIS A 137 9.40 -3.35 12.56
C HIS A 137 8.63 -2.09 12.92
N ASN A 138 8.73 -1.09 12.05
CA ASN A 138 8.09 0.20 12.21
C ASN A 138 7.40 0.62 10.92
N VAL A 139 6.33 1.38 11.07
CA VAL A 139 5.66 2.06 9.97
C VAL A 139 5.38 3.50 10.37
N TRP A 140 5.76 4.45 9.53
CA TRP A 140 5.46 5.86 9.73
C TRP A 140 4.49 6.31 8.66
N ALA A 141 3.32 6.78 9.06
CA ALA A 141 2.27 7.24 8.16
C ALA A 141 1.93 8.70 8.44
N ALA A 142 2.06 9.56 7.44
CA ALA A 142 1.55 10.92 7.50
C ALA A 142 0.28 11.02 6.66
N VAL A 143 -0.75 11.67 7.20
CA VAL A 143 -2.05 11.83 6.53
C VAL A 143 -2.51 13.28 6.57
N ASP A 144 -3.00 13.78 5.44
CA ASP A 144 -3.74 15.03 5.32
C ASP A 144 -5.18 14.73 4.92
N PRO A 145 -6.12 14.70 5.88
CA PRO A 145 -7.53 14.46 5.61
C PRO A 145 -8.33 15.76 5.41
N GLY A 146 -7.69 16.93 5.34
CA GLY A 146 -8.38 18.22 5.44
C GLY A 146 -8.63 18.62 6.89
N ILE A 147 -9.81 19.17 7.17
CA ILE A 147 -10.25 19.49 8.53
C ILE A 147 -10.41 18.20 9.36
N VAL A 148 -9.75 18.15 10.51
CA VAL A 148 -9.78 17.00 11.41
C VAL A 148 -10.81 17.23 12.52
N ILE A 149 -11.87 16.42 12.51
CA ILE A 149 -12.92 16.48 13.55
C ILE A 149 -12.49 15.76 14.83
N SER A 150 -11.87 14.59 14.70
CA SER A 150 -11.39 13.78 15.81
C SER A 150 -10.00 13.22 15.48
N PRO A 151 -8.91 13.87 15.96
CA PRO A 151 -7.54 13.45 15.67
C PRO A 151 -7.25 12.01 16.10
N ASP A 152 -7.74 11.60 17.27
CA ASP A 152 -7.49 10.25 17.79
C ASP A 152 -8.16 9.17 16.93
N ASN A 153 -9.39 9.41 16.48
CA ASN A 153 -10.08 8.49 15.58
C ASN A 153 -9.40 8.42 14.21
N VAL A 154 -8.89 9.53 13.70
CA VAL A 154 -8.10 9.57 12.47
C VAL A 154 -6.83 8.72 12.62
N SER A 155 -6.08 8.91 13.71
CA SER A 155 -4.88 8.12 14.00
C SER A 155 -5.20 6.62 14.11
N ALA A 156 -6.21 6.26 14.90
CA ALA A 156 -6.63 4.86 15.07
C ALA A 156 -7.08 4.21 13.74
N GLN A 157 -7.73 4.98 12.87
CA GLN A 157 -8.12 4.50 11.54
C GLN A 157 -6.93 4.24 10.63
N ILE A 158 -5.92 5.11 10.64
CA ILE A 158 -4.67 4.92 9.89
C ILE A 158 -3.87 3.74 10.45
N GLU A 159 -3.76 3.61 11.77
CA GLU A 159 -3.10 2.46 12.42
C GLU A 159 -3.76 1.14 12.01
N GLY A 160 -5.09 1.05 12.18
CA GLY A 160 -5.85 -0.14 11.83
C GLY A 160 -5.80 -0.46 10.34
N ALA A 161 -5.90 0.55 9.46
CA ALA A 161 -5.80 0.36 8.01
C ALA A 161 -4.41 -0.14 7.59
N THR A 162 -3.36 0.41 8.20
CA THR A 162 -1.97 0.03 7.95
C THR A 162 -1.72 -1.43 8.36
N ILE A 163 -2.15 -1.82 9.57
CA ILE A 163 -2.01 -3.21 10.06
C ILE A 163 -2.78 -4.18 9.16
N PHE A 164 -3.99 -3.82 8.76
CA PHE A 164 -4.82 -4.62 7.87
C PHE A 164 -4.17 -4.79 6.48
N GLY A 165 -3.62 -3.70 5.92
CA GLY A 165 -2.86 -3.73 4.67
C GLY A 165 -1.60 -4.58 4.76
N ILE A 166 -0.87 -4.54 5.87
CA ILE A 166 0.35 -5.36 6.08
C ILE A 166 0.00 -6.84 6.25
N SER A 167 -1.06 -7.15 7.00
CA SER A 167 -1.57 -8.51 7.14
C SER A 167 -1.90 -9.11 5.77
N HIS A 168 -2.60 -8.35 4.94
CA HIS A 168 -2.87 -8.72 3.54
C HIS A 168 -1.61 -8.87 2.71
N ALA A 169 -0.68 -7.92 2.84
CA ALA A 169 0.55 -7.90 2.06
C ALA A 169 1.46 -9.10 2.34
N LEU A 170 1.40 -9.71 3.52
CA LEU A 170 2.34 -10.74 3.94
C LEU A 170 1.79 -12.17 3.91
N GLN A 171 0.49 -12.38 4.17
CA GLN A 171 0.01 -13.74 4.45
C GLN A 171 -1.45 -14.06 4.08
N GLU A 172 -2.35 -13.08 4.06
CA GLU A 172 -3.77 -13.36 3.81
C GLU A 172 -4.01 -13.81 2.37
N ARG A 173 -4.62 -14.98 2.20
CA ARG A 173 -5.06 -15.50 0.91
C ARG A 173 -6.17 -16.53 1.09
N ILE A 174 -7.05 -16.58 0.10
CA ILE A 174 -7.95 -17.71 -0.13
C ILE A 174 -7.43 -18.48 -1.35
N THR A 175 -7.30 -19.79 -1.21
CA THR A 175 -6.92 -20.70 -2.29
C THR A 175 -8.07 -21.64 -2.60
N PHE A 176 -8.15 -22.07 -3.86
CA PHE A 176 -9.16 -23.00 -4.33
C PHE A 176 -8.48 -24.28 -4.82
N ASP A 177 -9.04 -25.44 -4.47
CA ASP A 177 -8.73 -26.73 -5.08
C ASP A 177 -10.02 -27.36 -5.57
N GLN A 178 -10.06 -27.74 -6.85
CA GLN A 178 -11.27 -28.24 -7.54
C GLN A 178 -12.53 -27.38 -7.28
N GLY A 179 -12.38 -26.06 -7.25
CA GLY A 179 -13.47 -25.11 -7.00
C GLY A 179 -13.87 -24.95 -5.52
N VAL A 180 -13.20 -25.64 -4.59
CA VAL A 180 -13.51 -25.58 -3.16
C VAL A 180 -12.51 -24.68 -2.43
N VAL A 181 -13.02 -23.75 -1.62
CA VAL A 181 -12.21 -22.92 -0.72
C VAL A 181 -11.48 -23.80 0.29
N GLN A 182 -10.16 -23.62 0.40
CA GLN A 182 -9.32 -24.44 1.28
C GLN A 182 -9.24 -23.91 2.72
N GLN A 183 -9.45 -22.60 2.92
CA GLN A 183 -9.38 -21.97 4.22
C GLN A 183 -10.75 -21.93 4.88
N SER A 184 -10.83 -22.36 6.13
CA SER A 184 -12.08 -22.51 6.87
C SER A 184 -12.16 -21.65 8.14
N ASN A 185 -11.02 -21.19 8.68
CA ASN A 185 -10.96 -20.35 9.87
C ASN A 185 -9.57 -19.69 10.04
N PHE A 186 -9.34 -18.91 11.11
CA PHE A 186 -8.10 -18.17 11.34
C PHE A 186 -6.84 -19.01 11.61
N HIS A 187 -6.97 -20.34 11.76
CA HIS A 187 -5.82 -21.23 11.84
C HIS A 187 -5.19 -21.49 10.45
N ASN A 188 -5.99 -21.46 9.37
CA ASN A 188 -5.54 -21.67 7.99
C ASN A 188 -5.73 -20.45 7.07
N TYR A 189 -6.56 -19.46 7.44
CA TYR A 189 -6.52 -18.08 6.94
C TYR A 189 -5.80 -17.20 7.97
N GLN A 190 -4.48 -17.08 7.86
CA GLN A 190 -3.71 -16.43 8.92
C GLN A 190 -3.77 -14.90 8.80
N LEU A 191 -4.30 -14.27 9.84
CA LEU A 191 -4.21 -12.82 10.08
C LEU A 191 -2.94 -12.48 10.85
N LEU A 192 -2.44 -11.25 10.67
CA LEU A 192 -1.25 -10.79 11.38
C LEU A 192 -1.50 -10.86 12.88
N ARG A 193 -0.58 -11.49 13.61
CA ARG A 193 -0.68 -11.64 15.06
C ARG A 193 0.03 -10.49 15.76
N LEU A 194 -0.36 -10.20 17.00
CA LEU A 194 0.24 -9.14 17.80
C LEU A 194 1.78 -9.23 17.89
N ALA A 195 2.34 -10.44 17.95
CA ALA A 195 3.79 -10.65 18.00
C ALA A 195 4.54 -10.25 16.71
N ASP A 196 3.84 -10.23 15.58
CA ASP A 196 4.38 -9.83 14.28
C ASP A 196 3.86 -8.44 13.84
N ALA A 197 3.01 -7.79 14.66
CA ALA A 197 2.51 -6.45 14.37
C ALA A 197 3.64 -5.41 14.50
N PRO A 198 3.77 -4.47 13.54
CA PRO A 198 4.75 -3.39 13.63
C PRO A 198 4.29 -2.30 14.59
N ASP A 199 5.22 -1.50 15.08
CA ASP A 199 4.90 -0.22 15.71
C ASP A 199 4.49 0.78 14.62
N VAL A 200 3.25 1.27 14.68
CA VAL A 200 2.72 2.24 13.72
C VAL A 200 2.71 3.63 14.34
N HIS A 201 3.36 4.58 13.68
CA HIS A 201 3.49 5.96 14.10
C HIS A 201 2.75 6.87 13.12
N VAL A 202 1.75 7.61 13.60
CA VAL A 202 0.89 8.42 12.73
C VAL A 202 1.10 9.92 12.97
N LYS A 203 1.27 10.68 11.89
CA LYS A 203 1.19 12.13 11.88
C LYS A 203 -0.07 12.57 11.16
N VAL A 204 -1.01 13.14 11.91
CA VAL A 204 -2.19 13.79 11.34
C VAL A 204 -1.87 15.25 11.03
N ILE A 205 -2.06 15.66 9.79
CA ILE A 205 -1.85 17.02 9.29
C ILE A 205 -3.24 17.63 9.07
N SER A 206 -3.70 18.42 10.04
CA SER A 206 -4.94 19.18 9.90
C SER A 206 -4.72 20.41 9.04
N THR A 207 -5.61 20.64 8.08
CA THR A 207 -5.59 21.81 7.19
C THR A 207 -6.99 22.42 7.08
N ASP A 208 -7.12 23.59 6.46
CA ASP A 208 -8.41 24.23 6.19
C ASP A 208 -9.13 23.68 4.94
N ASN A 209 -8.61 22.59 4.35
CA ASN A 209 -9.25 21.93 3.21
C ASN A 209 -10.49 21.13 3.65
N ASN A 210 -11.41 20.90 2.72
CA ASN A 210 -12.60 20.09 2.98
C ASN A 210 -12.24 18.73 3.61
N PRO A 211 -12.98 18.28 4.63
CA PRO A 211 -12.74 16.99 5.25
C PRO A 211 -12.94 15.85 4.25
N THR A 212 -12.09 14.84 4.34
CA THR A 212 -12.10 13.65 3.47
C THR A 212 -12.25 12.37 4.29
N GLY A 213 -12.49 11.25 3.62
CA GLY A 213 -12.71 9.95 4.25
C GLY A 213 -11.42 9.31 4.75
N ILE A 214 -11.39 8.92 6.03
CA ILE A 214 -10.24 8.22 6.65
C ILE A 214 -10.43 6.70 6.78
N GLY A 215 -11.62 6.20 6.40
CA GLY A 215 -12.04 4.80 6.55
C GLY A 215 -11.02 3.79 6.01
N GLU A 216 -10.43 4.13 4.87
CA GLU A 216 -9.66 3.19 4.04
C GLU A 216 -8.26 3.73 3.69
N ALA A 217 -8.03 5.03 3.90
CA ALA A 217 -6.88 5.77 3.36
C ALA A 217 -5.49 5.23 3.77
N GLY A 218 -5.36 4.60 4.95
CA GLY A 218 -4.09 4.04 5.42
C GLY A 218 -3.69 2.71 4.79
N LEU A 219 -4.60 2.04 4.08
CA LEU A 219 -4.38 0.70 3.54
C LEU A 219 -3.58 0.70 2.23
N PRO A 220 -3.94 1.49 1.20
CA PRO A 220 -3.31 1.42 -0.12
C PRO A 220 -1.78 1.58 -0.13
N PRO A 221 -1.16 2.49 0.65
CA PRO A 221 0.30 2.65 0.62
C PRO A 221 1.05 1.59 1.45
N ALA A 222 0.36 0.76 2.26
CA ALA A 222 1.02 -0.15 3.19
C ALA A 222 1.80 -1.27 2.49
N ALA A 223 1.14 -2.02 1.59
CA ALA A 223 1.76 -3.11 0.84
C ALA A 223 2.96 -2.67 -0.03
N PRO A 224 2.86 -1.62 -0.86
CA PRO A 224 4.00 -1.16 -1.65
C PRO A 224 5.14 -0.60 -0.80
N ALA A 225 4.87 0.07 0.32
CA ALA A 225 5.95 0.54 1.22
C ALA A 225 6.78 -0.65 1.73
N VAL A 226 6.13 -1.75 2.13
CA VAL A 226 6.81 -2.98 2.55
C VAL A 226 7.60 -3.61 1.40
N ALA A 227 7.01 -3.73 0.20
CA ALA A 227 7.70 -4.31 -0.96
C ALA A 227 8.91 -3.48 -1.40
N ASN A 228 8.79 -2.15 -1.40
CA ASN A 228 9.88 -1.23 -1.69
C ASN A 228 11.00 -1.34 -0.64
N ALA A 229 10.65 -1.55 0.63
CA ALA A 229 11.63 -1.75 1.70
C ALA A 229 12.41 -3.07 1.54
N VAL A 230 11.71 -4.15 1.14
CA VAL A 230 12.33 -5.45 0.80
C VAL A 230 13.30 -5.26 -0.36
N ALA A 231 12.90 -4.55 -1.41
CA ALA A 231 13.74 -4.32 -2.56
C ALA A 231 14.95 -3.44 -2.25
N ALA A 232 14.79 -2.38 -1.46
CA ALA A 232 15.89 -1.54 -1.01
C ALA A 232 16.91 -2.32 -0.15
N LEU A 233 16.44 -3.27 0.67
CA LEU A 233 17.30 -4.11 1.51
C LEU A 233 18.02 -5.22 0.74
N THR A 234 17.35 -5.80 -0.25
CA THR A 234 17.77 -7.09 -0.82
C THR A 234 18.15 -7.04 -2.30
N GLY A 235 17.71 -6.01 -3.03
CA GLY A 235 17.74 -5.95 -4.48
C GLY A 235 16.60 -6.72 -5.17
N ALA A 236 15.88 -7.57 -4.45
CA ALA A 236 14.84 -8.43 -5.00
C ALA A 236 13.47 -7.72 -5.04
N ARG A 237 12.76 -7.85 -6.16
CA ARG A 237 11.42 -7.27 -6.36
C ARG A 237 10.35 -8.35 -6.26
N VAL A 238 9.51 -8.26 -5.24
CA VAL A 238 8.35 -9.15 -5.06
C VAL A 238 7.12 -8.45 -5.63
N ARG A 239 6.68 -8.86 -6.82
CA ARG A 239 5.58 -8.19 -7.57
C ARG A 239 4.21 -8.87 -7.41
N GLN A 240 4.09 -9.79 -6.46
CA GLN A 240 2.87 -10.56 -6.24
C GLN A 240 2.50 -10.56 -4.76
N LEU A 241 1.27 -10.15 -4.46
CA LEU A 241 0.69 -10.25 -3.13
C LEU A 241 -0.04 -11.59 -2.92
N PRO A 242 -0.09 -12.12 -1.68
CA PRO A 242 0.80 -11.75 -0.57
C PRO A 242 2.28 -12.09 -0.87
N MET A 243 3.21 -11.38 -0.25
CA MET A 243 4.66 -11.59 -0.32
C MET A 243 5.07 -12.81 0.54
N LEU A 244 4.55 -13.98 0.16
CA LEU A 244 4.79 -15.24 0.86
C LEU A 244 6.28 -15.60 0.91
N PRO A 245 6.76 -16.31 1.94
CA PRO A 245 8.16 -16.67 2.07
C PRO A 245 8.74 -17.34 0.81
N GLU A 246 8.00 -18.25 0.17
CA GLU A 246 8.40 -18.90 -1.08
C GLU A 246 8.53 -17.93 -2.26
N ARG A 247 7.70 -16.90 -2.34
CA ARG A 247 7.76 -15.85 -3.38
C ARG A 247 8.94 -14.91 -3.14
N VAL A 248 9.21 -14.59 -1.88
CA VAL A 248 10.38 -13.80 -1.48
C VAL A 248 11.67 -14.58 -1.81
N LEU A 249 11.74 -15.87 -1.47
CA LEU A 249 12.88 -16.72 -1.80
C LEU A 249 13.09 -16.85 -3.30
N ALA A 250 12.02 -16.97 -4.08
CA ALA A 250 12.11 -16.97 -5.55
C ALA A 250 12.70 -15.66 -6.07
N ALA A 251 12.22 -14.51 -5.58
CA ALA A 251 12.73 -13.20 -5.97
C ALA A 251 14.20 -12.97 -5.55
N LEU A 252 14.64 -13.49 -4.40
CA LEU A 252 16.02 -13.41 -3.93
C LEU A 252 17.02 -14.21 -4.79
N ARG A 253 16.53 -15.16 -5.59
CA ARG A 253 17.35 -16.03 -6.46
C ARG A 253 17.36 -15.59 -7.92
N ALA A 254 16.46 -14.69 -8.30
CA ALA A 254 16.36 -14.13 -9.65
C ALA A 254 17.47 -13.10 -9.90
#